data_AF-A0A0H3LRX1-F1
#
_entry.id   AF-A0A0H3LRX1-F1
#
_cell.length_a   1.000
_cell.length_b   1.000
_cell.length_c   1.000
_cell.angle_alpha   90.00
_cell.angle_beta   90.00
_cell.angle_gamma   90.00
#
_symmetry.space_group_name_H-M   'P 1'
#
loop_
_entity.id
_entity.type
_entity.pdbx_description
1 polymer ?
#
loop_
_entity_poly.entity_id
_entity_poly.type
_entity_poly.pdbx_seq_one_letter_code
_entity_poly.pdbx_strand_id
1 'polypeptide(L)'
;MTTQPGTRTARDALLAARNGRIRAMLARVRKIAEPAITRAGLARIRDELLALAAERDLFPIEEFPPIEGGNSSMYCLAEDPDHRYALYVVAPAAGGFAPPHDHRTWAVIAGMYGREHNKLYRRLDDGSDPDQARLEVSGELDIVAGTAVALMPEDIHSIALGEDGPHGSLHLYGMSVEHCHDRRMYSLSKGTSRTFPAATGVVSAHGALRGGLA
;
A
#
# COMPACT_ATOMS: atom_id res chain seq x y z
N MET A 1 -18.77 2.68 -30.55
CA MET A 1 -19.14 1.72 -29.49
C MET A 1 -19.89 2.48 -28.40
N THR A 2 -21.22 2.40 -28.43
CA THR A 2 -22.10 3.12 -27.50
C THR A 2 -22.20 2.30 -26.21
N THR A 3 -21.71 2.83 -25.09
CA THR A 3 -21.89 2.19 -23.79
C THR A 3 -23.38 2.17 -23.43
N GLN A 4 -23.92 0.98 -23.13
CA GLN A 4 -25.33 0.79 -22.77
C GLN A 4 -25.68 1.61 -21.50
N PRO A 5 -26.84 2.29 -21.44
CA PRO A 5 -27.21 3.16 -20.32
C PRO A 5 -27.14 2.50 -18.93
N GLY A 6 -27.45 1.21 -18.83
CA GLY A 6 -27.47 0.47 -17.55
C GLY A 6 -26.08 0.23 -16.93
N THR A 7 -25.02 0.12 -17.73
CA THR A 7 -23.66 -0.13 -17.21
C THR A 7 -23.03 1.12 -16.61
N ARG A 8 -23.39 2.30 -17.13
CA ARG A 8 -22.95 3.59 -16.59
C ARG A 8 -23.52 3.84 -15.18
N THR A 9 -24.81 3.61 -14.98
CA THR A 9 -25.45 3.81 -13.66
C THR A 9 -24.92 2.87 -12.59
N ALA A 10 -24.63 1.61 -12.92
CA ALA A 10 -24.03 0.66 -11.99
C ALA A 10 -22.61 1.07 -11.57
N ARG A 11 -21.79 1.53 -12.53
CA ARG A 11 -20.45 2.06 -12.26
C ARG A 11 -20.49 3.31 -11.40
N ASP A 12 -21.38 4.26 -11.68
CA ASP A 12 -21.52 5.47 -10.88
C ASP A 12 -21.92 5.14 -9.43
N ALA A 13 -22.82 4.17 -9.23
CA ALA A 13 -23.21 3.70 -7.91
C ALA A 13 -22.03 3.01 -7.17
N LEU A 14 -21.26 2.17 -7.86
CA LEU A 14 -20.05 1.54 -7.33
C LEU A 14 -19.04 2.60 -6.84
N LEU A 15 -18.75 3.60 -7.68
CA LEU A 15 -17.80 4.67 -7.35
C LEU A 15 -18.30 5.53 -6.19
N ALA A 16 -19.59 5.86 -6.15
CA ALA A 16 -20.18 6.60 -5.05
C ALA A 16 -20.05 5.83 -3.73
N ALA A 17 -20.33 4.52 -3.73
CA ALA A 17 -20.17 3.65 -2.57
C ALA A 17 -18.70 3.53 -2.13
N ARG A 18 -17.79 3.21 -3.06
CA ARG A 18 -16.34 3.14 -2.83
C ARG A 18 -15.82 4.43 -2.20
N ASN A 19 -16.14 5.58 -2.81
CA ASN A 19 -15.68 6.88 -2.34
C ASN A 19 -16.28 7.27 -1.00
N GLY A 20 -17.54 6.91 -0.74
CA GLY A 20 -18.18 7.07 0.57
C GLY A 20 -17.43 6.31 1.67
N ARG A 21 -17.08 5.03 1.43
CA ARG A 21 -16.31 4.20 2.37
C ARG A 21 -14.91 4.75 2.60
N ILE A 22 -14.20 5.11 1.53
CA ILE A 22 -12.85 5.69 1.62
C ILE A 22 -12.85 6.98 2.43
N ARG A 23 -13.78 7.90 2.18
CA ARG A 23 -13.89 9.17 2.94
C ARG A 23 -14.13 8.92 4.42
N ALA A 24 -15.06 8.02 4.75
CA ALA A 24 -15.38 7.68 6.13
C ALA A 24 -14.18 7.06 6.86
N MET A 25 -13.46 6.15 6.21
CA MET A 25 -12.24 5.55 6.76
C MET A 25 -11.15 6.61 6.94
N LEU A 26 -10.84 7.42 5.93
CA LEU A 26 -9.80 8.46 6.02
C LEU A 26 -10.10 9.48 7.12
N ALA A 27 -11.37 9.84 7.34
CA ALA A 27 -11.75 10.71 8.45
C ALA A 27 -11.40 10.13 9.83
N ARG A 28 -11.48 8.80 10.01
CA ARG A 28 -11.05 8.12 11.24
C ARG A 28 -9.53 8.00 11.32
N VAL A 29 -8.89 7.64 10.21
CA VAL A 29 -7.42 7.54 10.10
C VAL A 29 -6.74 8.84 10.51
N ARG A 30 -7.19 10.00 9.99
CA ARG A 30 -6.63 11.32 10.34
C ARG A 30 -6.68 11.57 11.85
N LYS A 31 -7.81 11.26 12.50
CA LYS A 31 -7.95 11.39 13.96
C LYS A 31 -7.04 10.46 14.76
N ILE A 32 -6.75 9.26 14.23
CA ILE A 32 -5.87 8.29 14.88
C ILE A 32 -4.39 8.67 14.73
N ALA A 33 -4.02 9.29 13.61
CA ALA A 33 -2.64 9.66 13.30
C ALA A 33 -2.17 10.96 13.98
N GLU A 34 -3.08 11.77 14.51
CA GLU A 34 -2.76 13.01 15.23
C GLU A 34 -2.53 12.78 16.74
N PRO A 35 -1.66 13.57 17.39
CA PRO A 35 -0.72 14.54 16.79
C PRO A 35 0.51 13.87 16.15
N ALA A 36 0.76 12.60 16.48
CA ALA A 36 1.81 11.78 15.91
C ALA A 36 1.38 10.31 15.94
N ILE A 37 1.75 9.56 14.90
CA ILE A 37 1.43 8.14 14.83
C ILE A 37 2.21 7.35 15.88
N THR A 38 1.54 6.42 16.55
CA THR A 38 2.16 5.44 17.44
C THR A 38 1.92 4.04 16.87
N ARG A 39 2.69 3.03 17.29
CA ARG A 39 2.44 1.63 16.88
C ARG A 39 1.02 1.16 17.23
N ALA A 40 0.48 1.56 18.38
CA ALA A 40 -0.90 1.26 18.77
C ALA A 40 -1.93 2.01 17.90
N GLY A 41 -1.67 3.28 17.57
CA GLY A 41 -2.49 4.02 16.60
C GLY A 41 -2.47 3.37 15.22
N LEU A 42 -1.30 2.95 14.75
CA LEU A 42 -1.15 2.31 13.45
C LEU A 42 -1.85 0.94 13.39
N ALA A 43 -1.87 0.19 14.50
CA ALA A 43 -2.68 -1.02 14.61
C ALA A 43 -4.18 -0.74 14.46
N ARG A 44 -4.68 0.40 14.97
CA ARG A 44 -6.08 0.82 14.75
C ARG A 44 -6.33 1.23 13.30
N ILE A 45 -5.40 1.94 12.66
CA ILE A 45 -5.47 2.25 11.22
C ILE A 45 -5.48 0.96 10.38
N ARG A 46 -4.71 -0.05 10.79
CA ARG A 46 -4.75 -1.39 10.19
C ARG A 46 -6.14 -2.01 10.24
N ASP A 47 -6.80 -1.93 11.38
CA ASP A 47 -8.15 -2.49 11.52
C ASP A 47 -9.16 -1.74 10.63
N GLU A 48 -9.01 -0.42 10.48
CA GLU A 48 -9.82 0.39 9.56
C GLU A 48 -9.60 0.01 8.09
N LEU A 49 -8.34 -0.18 7.67
CA LEU A 49 -8.03 -0.58 6.30
C LEU A 49 -8.49 -2.01 6.02
N LEU A 50 -8.35 -2.92 6.99
CA LEU A 50 -8.79 -4.29 6.88
C LEU A 50 -10.32 -4.38 6.72
N ALA A 51 -11.07 -3.55 7.44
CA ALA A 51 -12.51 -3.45 7.27
C ALA A 51 -12.89 -2.95 5.86
N LEU A 52 -12.15 -2.00 5.31
CA LEU A 52 -12.35 -1.54 3.92
C LEU A 52 -12.01 -2.64 2.90
N ALA A 53 -10.90 -3.35 3.10
CA ALA A 53 -10.48 -4.46 2.23
C ALA A 53 -11.48 -5.63 2.21
N ALA A 54 -12.26 -5.80 3.28
CA ALA A 54 -13.34 -6.78 3.33
C ALA A 54 -14.52 -6.44 2.42
N GLU A 55 -14.72 -5.16 2.05
CA GLU A 55 -15.73 -4.72 1.08
C GLU A 55 -15.23 -4.92 -0.36
N ARG A 56 -14.79 -6.15 -0.67
CA ARG A 56 -14.10 -6.49 -1.93
C ARG A 56 -14.88 -6.19 -3.20
N ASP A 57 -16.21 -6.25 -3.15
CA ASP A 57 -17.09 -5.87 -4.27
C ASP A 57 -16.96 -4.39 -4.66
N LEU A 58 -16.45 -3.55 -3.74
CA LEU A 58 -16.09 -2.18 -4.05
C LEU A 58 -14.78 -2.08 -4.83
N PHE A 59 -13.96 -3.12 -4.91
CA PHE A 59 -12.66 -3.14 -5.58
C PHE A 59 -12.55 -4.36 -6.52
N PRO A 60 -13.39 -4.45 -7.57
CA PRO A 60 -13.29 -5.53 -8.55
C PRO A 60 -11.90 -5.52 -9.20
N ILE A 61 -11.21 -6.66 -9.16
CA ILE A 61 -9.81 -6.76 -9.58
C ILE A 61 -9.61 -6.45 -11.07
N GLU A 62 -10.66 -6.60 -11.87
CA GLU A 62 -10.68 -6.31 -13.31
C GLU A 62 -10.52 -4.81 -13.60
N GLU A 63 -10.79 -3.92 -12.64
CA GLU A 63 -10.50 -2.49 -12.76
C GLU A 63 -9.02 -2.15 -12.57
N PHE A 64 -8.23 -3.09 -12.07
CA PHE A 64 -6.84 -2.89 -11.66
C PHE A 64 -5.91 -3.93 -12.32
N PRO A 65 -5.82 -3.98 -13.66
CA PRO A 65 -4.86 -4.86 -14.32
C PRO A 65 -3.40 -4.51 -13.92
N PRO A 66 -2.44 -5.43 -14.02
CA PRO A 66 -1.05 -5.08 -13.83
C PRO A 66 -0.59 -3.93 -14.75
N ILE A 67 0.10 -2.95 -14.18
CA ILE A 67 0.61 -1.78 -14.91
C ILE A 67 2.00 -2.08 -15.48
N GLU A 68 2.20 -1.79 -16.77
CA GLU A 68 3.50 -1.82 -17.44
C GLU A 68 4.15 -0.42 -17.47
N GLY A 69 5.48 -0.35 -17.55
CA GLY A 69 6.20 0.90 -17.83
C GLY A 69 6.56 1.78 -16.62
N GLY A 70 6.43 1.27 -15.39
CA GLY A 70 6.87 1.90 -14.14
C GLY A 70 7.63 0.94 -13.22
N ASN A 71 8.03 1.42 -12.03
CA ASN A 71 8.61 0.56 -10.99
C ASN A 71 7.58 0.09 -9.94
N SER A 72 6.29 0.32 -10.21
CA SER A 72 5.18 0.01 -9.32
C SER A 72 3.93 -0.41 -10.13
N SER A 73 3.05 -1.19 -9.53
CA SER A 73 1.74 -1.54 -10.09
C SER A 73 0.65 -1.03 -9.14
N MET A 74 0.62 0.29 -8.95
CA MET A 74 -0.24 0.96 -7.97
C MET A 74 -1.26 1.89 -8.63
N TYR A 75 -2.49 1.80 -8.16
CA TYR A 75 -3.60 2.66 -8.52
C TYR A 75 -3.97 3.56 -7.33
N CYS A 76 -3.73 4.86 -7.44
CA CYS A 76 -4.10 5.83 -6.40
C CYS A 76 -5.63 6.00 -6.35
N LEU A 77 -6.23 5.65 -5.21
CA LEU A 77 -7.65 5.80 -4.92
C LEU A 77 -7.97 7.14 -4.24
N ALA A 78 -7.09 7.60 -3.35
CA ALA A 78 -7.26 8.85 -2.63
C ALA A 78 -5.92 9.38 -2.12
N GLU A 79 -5.80 10.71 -2.03
CA GLU A 79 -4.63 11.39 -1.48
C GLU A 79 -5.00 12.81 -1.03
N ASP A 80 -4.50 13.24 0.13
CA ASP A 80 -4.69 14.61 0.60
C ASP A 80 -3.82 15.61 -0.19
N PRO A 81 -4.18 16.91 -0.23
CA PRO A 81 -3.43 17.92 -0.98
C PRO A 81 -1.95 18.06 -0.59
N ASP A 82 -1.60 17.70 0.63
CA ASP A 82 -0.23 17.71 1.17
C ASP A 82 0.46 16.35 1.06
N HIS A 83 -0.05 15.48 0.17
CA HIS A 83 0.47 14.15 -0.13
C HIS A 83 0.33 13.13 1.00
N ARG A 84 -0.35 13.47 2.10
CA ARG A 84 -0.59 12.53 3.19
C ARG A 84 -1.77 11.60 2.93
N TYR A 85 -1.82 10.52 3.72
CA TYR A 85 -2.93 9.56 3.75
C TYR A 85 -3.29 9.00 2.38
N ALA A 86 -2.27 8.62 1.61
CA ALA A 86 -2.42 8.12 0.26
C ALA A 86 -2.86 6.65 0.27
N LEU A 87 -4.02 6.37 -0.32
CA LEU A 87 -4.61 5.04 -0.44
C LEU A 87 -4.45 4.52 -1.87
N TYR A 88 -3.95 3.29 -1.99
CA TYR A 88 -3.73 2.62 -3.26
C TYR A 88 -4.41 1.26 -3.30
N VAL A 89 -4.80 0.83 -4.51
CA VAL A 89 -4.82 -0.61 -4.85
C VAL A 89 -3.46 -0.95 -5.43
N VAL A 90 -2.81 -1.99 -4.92
CA VAL A 90 -1.58 -2.54 -5.48
C VAL A 90 -1.92 -3.88 -6.12
N ALA A 91 -1.70 -3.98 -7.43
CA ALA A 91 -2.09 -5.14 -8.24
C ALA A 91 -0.95 -5.56 -9.19
N PRO A 92 0.13 -6.16 -8.67
CA PRO A 92 1.26 -6.58 -9.50
C PRO A 92 0.93 -7.87 -10.26
N ALA A 93 1.71 -8.15 -11.30
CA ALA A 93 1.68 -9.46 -11.95
C ALA A 93 2.12 -10.59 -10.99
N ALA A 94 1.68 -11.82 -11.28
CA ALA A 94 2.12 -13.01 -10.56
C ALA A 94 3.66 -13.14 -10.58
N GLY A 95 4.22 -13.73 -9.52
CA GLY A 95 5.67 -13.83 -9.31
C GLY A 95 6.37 -12.51 -8.97
N GLY A 96 5.61 -11.41 -8.80
CA GLY A 96 6.15 -10.11 -8.41
C GLY A 96 6.92 -10.16 -7.08
N PHE A 97 8.00 -9.39 -6.99
CA PHE A 97 8.87 -9.34 -5.82
C PHE A 97 9.30 -7.91 -5.51
N ALA A 98 9.24 -7.52 -4.23
CA ALA A 98 9.89 -6.32 -3.72
C ALA A 98 10.99 -6.73 -2.71
N PRO A 99 12.24 -6.28 -2.91
CA PRO A 99 13.34 -6.62 -2.00
C PRO A 99 13.10 -6.02 -0.61
N PRO A 100 13.85 -6.44 0.43
CA PRO A 100 13.77 -5.80 1.74
C PRO A 100 13.88 -4.27 1.61
N HIS A 101 12.90 -3.52 2.10
CA HIS A 101 12.84 -2.06 2.03
C HIS A 101 12.08 -1.46 3.21
N ASP A 102 12.35 -0.19 3.48
CA ASP A 102 11.58 0.65 4.41
C ASP A 102 10.64 1.60 3.64
N HIS A 103 9.88 2.40 4.39
CA HIS A 103 8.87 3.30 3.84
C HIS A 103 9.16 4.77 4.14
N ARG A 104 9.91 5.10 5.20
CA ARG A 104 10.17 6.47 5.69
C ARG A 104 8.93 7.28 6.06
N THR A 105 7.78 6.61 6.02
CA THR A 105 6.47 7.01 6.50
C THR A 105 5.80 5.73 7.02
N TRP A 106 4.74 5.84 7.81
CA TRP A 106 4.00 4.64 8.20
C TRP A 106 3.23 4.07 6.99
N ALA A 107 3.06 2.76 6.97
CA ALA A 107 2.31 2.04 5.94
C ALA A 107 1.42 0.96 6.57
N VAL A 108 0.26 0.74 5.98
CA VAL A 108 -0.62 -0.38 6.30
C VAL A 108 -0.98 -1.08 5.00
N ILE A 109 -0.89 -2.40 4.99
CA ILE A 109 -1.18 -3.24 3.84
C ILE A 109 -2.24 -4.27 4.23
N ALA A 110 -3.32 -4.36 3.47
CA ALA A 110 -4.43 -5.30 3.70
C ALA A 110 -4.74 -6.09 2.42
N GLY A 111 -4.81 -7.42 2.53
CA GLY A 111 -5.00 -8.30 1.37
C GLY A 111 -6.46 -8.35 0.90
N MET A 112 -6.66 -8.45 -0.42
CA MET A 112 -7.99 -8.65 -1.04
C MET A 112 -8.03 -9.87 -1.98
N TYR A 113 -6.98 -10.06 -2.78
CA TYR A 113 -6.87 -11.12 -3.79
C TYR A 113 -5.47 -11.74 -3.79
N GLY A 114 -5.42 -13.06 -4.02
CA GLY A 114 -4.18 -13.82 -4.04
C GLY A 114 -3.49 -13.88 -2.68
N ARG A 115 -2.19 -14.21 -2.72
CA ARG A 115 -1.33 -14.33 -1.55
C ARG A 115 -0.04 -13.55 -1.78
N GLU A 116 0.26 -12.65 -0.84
CA GLU A 116 1.47 -11.84 -0.79
C GLU A 116 2.27 -12.22 0.46
N HIS A 117 3.37 -12.94 0.29
CA HIS A 117 4.22 -13.36 1.40
C HIS A 117 5.15 -12.22 1.82
N ASN A 118 5.02 -11.80 3.08
CA ASN A 118 5.79 -10.74 3.67
C ASN A 118 6.81 -11.30 4.67
N LYS A 119 8.06 -10.88 4.54
CA LYS A 119 9.09 -11.11 5.56
C LYS A 119 9.43 -9.81 6.24
N LEU A 120 9.41 -9.81 7.57
CA LEU A 120 9.80 -8.68 8.41
C LEU A 120 11.27 -8.85 8.84
N TYR A 121 11.99 -7.74 8.91
CA TYR A 121 13.40 -7.73 9.25
C TYR A 121 13.70 -6.78 10.42
N ARG A 122 14.72 -7.13 11.20
CA ARG A 122 15.36 -6.23 12.16
C ARG A 122 16.81 -6.00 11.78
N ARG A 123 17.32 -4.79 12.02
CA ARG A 123 18.75 -4.48 11.88
C ARG A 123 19.55 -5.11 13.02
N LEU A 124 20.79 -5.48 12.71
CA LEU A 124 21.80 -6.03 13.63
C LEU A 124 23.01 -5.15 13.83
N ASP A 125 23.02 -4.01 13.15
CA ASP A 125 23.96 -2.92 13.35
C ASP A 125 23.26 -1.75 14.06
N ASP A 126 24.03 -0.73 14.39
CA ASP A 126 23.58 0.47 15.08
C ASP A 126 23.03 1.56 14.13
N GLY A 127 23.00 1.30 12.82
CA GLY A 127 22.55 2.27 11.81
C GLY A 127 23.46 3.47 11.62
N SER A 128 24.68 3.47 12.16
CA SER A 128 25.61 4.60 12.07
C SER A 128 26.12 4.85 10.65
N ASP A 129 26.34 3.79 9.87
CA ASP A 129 26.63 3.86 8.44
C ASP A 129 25.33 3.64 7.64
N PRO A 130 24.85 4.66 6.89
CA PRO A 130 23.62 4.54 6.13
C PRO A 130 23.71 3.53 4.99
N ASP A 131 24.90 3.19 4.48
CA ASP A 131 25.09 2.28 3.36
C ASP A 131 25.38 0.84 3.79
N GLN A 132 25.58 0.60 5.08
CA GLN A 132 25.63 -0.74 5.68
C GLN A 132 24.29 -1.09 6.33
N ALA A 133 23.89 -2.35 6.26
CA ALA A 133 22.70 -2.88 6.91
C ALA A 133 22.74 -4.41 6.98
N ARG A 134 23.09 -4.95 8.15
CA ARG A 134 22.96 -6.38 8.44
C ARG A 134 21.56 -6.62 8.98
N LEU A 135 20.80 -7.46 8.29
CA LEU A 135 19.42 -7.78 8.63
C LEU A 135 19.28 -9.25 9.01
N GLU A 136 18.37 -9.53 9.93
CA GLU A 136 17.81 -10.88 10.11
C GLU A 136 16.28 -10.84 10.01
N VAL A 137 15.70 -11.98 9.64
CA VAL A 137 14.25 -12.15 9.63
C VAL A 137 13.75 -12.17 11.07
N SER A 138 12.82 -11.26 11.38
CA SER A 138 12.20 -11.14 12.70
C SER A 138 10.78 -11.70 12.73
N GLY A 139 10.17 -11.95 11.57
CA GLY A 139 8.86 -12.54 11.43
C GLY A 139 8.48 -12.71 9.98
N GLU A 140 7.45 -13.52 9.72
CA GLU A 140 6.87 -13.72 8.41
C GLU A 140 5.35 -13.77 8.53
N LEU A 141 4.65 -13.30 7.51
CA LEU A 141 3.19 -13.34 7.45
C LEU A 141 2.73 -13.34 6.00
N ASP A 142 1.63 -14.04 5.73
CA ASP A 142 0.97 -13.96 4.43
C ASP A 142 -0.13 -12.90 4.49
N ILE A 143 -0.07 -11.96 3.54
CA ILE A 143 -1.13 -11.00 3.25
C ILE A 143 -2.07 -11.64 2.24
N VAL A 144 -3.19 -12.13 2.75
CA VAL A 144 -4.37 -12.66 2.05
C VAL A 144 -5.62 -11.90 2.49
N ALA A 145 -6.77 -12.18 1.87
CA ALA A 145 -8.06 -11.67 2.33
C ALA A 145 -8.26 -11.95 3.84
N GLY A 146 -8.58 -10.89 4.60
CA GLY A 146 -8.78 -10.99 6.06
C GLY A 146 -7.50 -10.80 6.90
N THR A 147 -6.36 -10.53 6.28
CA THR A 147 -5.10 -10.24 6.98
C THR A 147 -4.52 -8.89 6.56
N ALA A 148 -3.77 -8.28 7.48
CA ALA A 148 -3.13 -7.00 7.26
C ALA A 148 -1.87 -6.84 8.12
N VAL A 149 -0.94 -6.01 7.66
CA VAL A 149 0.28 -5.62 8.39
C VAL A 149 0.34 -4.10 8.56
N ALA A 150 0.90 -3.68 9.70
CA ALA A 150 1.16 -2.28 10.05
C ALA A 150 2.68 -2.11 10.20
N LEU A 151 3.23 -1.11 9.50
CA LEU A 151 4.67 -0.87 9.39
C LEU A 151 4.97 0.59 9.74
N MET A 152 5.78 0.81 10.77
CA MET A 152 6.33 2.13 11.09
C MET A 152 7.34 2.59 10.03
N PRO A 153 7.72 3.88 9.98
CA PRO A 153 8.66 4.42 8.99
C PRO A 153 9.95 3.62 8.79
N GLU A 154 10.47 3.09 9.89
CA GLU A 154 11.71 2.33 9.98
C GLU A 154 11.54 0.80 9.89
N ASP A 155 10.30 0.29 9.88
CA ASP A 155 10.05 -1.15 9.75
C ASP A 155 10.43 -1.61 8.33
N ILE A 156 11.18 -2.70 8.27
CA ILE A 156 11.74 -3.25 7.02
C ILE A 156 11.00 -4.52 6.67
N HIS A 157 10.54 -4.61 5.42
CA HIS A 157 9.92 -5.83 4.92
C HIS A 157 10.29 -6.14 3.47
N SER A 158 10.08 -7.39 3.05
CA SER A 158 10.11 -7.79 1.65
C SER A 158 8.79 -8.43 1.28
N ILE A 159 8.46 -8.37 -0.01
CA ILE A 159 7.23 -8.91 -0.57
C ILE A 159 7.59 -9.94 -1.63
N ALA A 160 6.94 -11.11 -1.58
CA ALA A 160 6.97 -12.11 -2.64
C ALA A 160 5.54 -12.57 -2.96
N LEU A 161 5.11 -12.38 -4.20
CA LEU A 161 3.82 -12.89 -4.67
C LEU A 161 3.93 -14.35 -5.08
N GLY A 162 2.81 -15.08 -4.95
CA GLY A 162 2.67 -16.39 -5.57
C GLY A 162 2.74 -16.33 -7.11
N GLU A 163 2.90 -17.50 -7.72
CA GLU A 163 2.87 -17.66 -9.19
C GLU A 163 1.43 -17.68 -9.75
N ASP A 164 0.43 -17.80 -8.86
CA ASP A 164 -0.99 -17.86 -9.21
C ASP A 164 -1.68 -16.52 -8.90
N GLY A 165 -2.36 -15.95 -9.91
CA GLY A 165 -3.08 -14.69 -9.80
C GLY A 165 -4.62 -14.81 -9.91
N PRO A 166 -5.33 -13.68 -9.79
CA PRO A 166 -4.81 -12.31 -9.64
C PRO A 166 -4.42 -11.96 -8.20
N HIS A 167 -3.50 -10.97 -8.06
CA HIS A 167 -3.09 -10.39 -6.78
C HIS A 167 -3.63 -8.97 -6.63
N GLY A 168 -4.06 -8.63 -5.42
CA GLY A 168 -4.57 -7.29 -5.12
C GLY A 168 -4.62 -7.03 -3.62
N SER A 169 -4.04 -5.91 -3.20
CA SER A 169 -4.02 -5.46 -1.82
C SER A 169 -4.32 -3.96 -1.75
N LEU A 170 -4.87 -3.51 -0.62
CA LEU A 170 -4.96 -2.09 -0.30
C LEU A 170 -3.71 -1.68 0.46
N HIS A 171 -3.08 -0.59 0.04
CA HIS A 171 -1.98 0.03 0.76
C HIS A 171 -2.37 1.45 1.16
N LEU A 172 -2.24 1.78 2.44
CA LEU A 172 -2.44 3.12 2.96
C LEU A 172 -1.13 3.63 3.56
N TYR A 173 -0.67 4.79 3.08
CA TYR A 173 0.57 5.40 3.52
C TYR A 173 0.34 6.75 4.20
N GLY A 174 1.13 7.06 5.20
CA GLY A 174 1.14 8.39 5.84
C GLY A 174 1.60 9.51 4.91
N MET A 175 2.40 9.18 3.90
CA MET A 175 2.88 10.06 2.82
C MET A 175 2.86 9.23 1.54
N SER A 176 2.43 9.80 0.41
CA SER A 176 2.42 9.07 -0.85
C SER A 176 3.82 8.59 -1.21
N VAL A 177 3.90 7.36 -1.71
CA VAL A 177 5.16 6.69 -2.01
C VAL A 177 5.93 7.39 -3.15
N GLU A 178 5.23 8.17 -3.96
CA GLU A 178 5.78 9.07 -4.99
C GLU A 178 6.63 10.21 -4.40
N HIS A 179 6.35 10.61 -3.14
CA HIS A 179 7.04 11.70 -2.43
C HIS A 179 7.98 11.19 -1.33
N CYS A 180 8.15 9.87 -1.20
CA CYS A 180 9.07 9.26 -0.25
C CYS A 180 10.43 8.99 -0.93
N HIS A 181 11.24 10.04 -1.07
CA HIS A 181 12.52 9.99 -1.82
C HIS A 181 13.68 9.35 -1.05
N ASP A 182 13.61 9.31 0.27
CA ASP A 182 14.70 8.84 1.13
C ASP A 182 14.54 7.39 1.59
N ARG A 183 13.63 6.63 0.96
CA ARG A 183 13.45 5.21 1.26
C ARG A 183 14.72 4.45 1.02
N ARG A 184 14.88 3.34 1.72
CA ARG A 184 16.03 2.46 1.63
C ARG A 184 15.58 1.07 1.22
N MET A 185 16.38 0.45 0.37
CA MET A 185 16.31 -0.97 0.07
C MET A 185 17.59 -1.64 0.53
N TYR A 186 17.48 -2.89 0.94
CA TYR A 186 18.54 -3.61 1.64
C TYR A 186 18.91 -4.88 0.89
N SER A 187 20.21 -5.21 0.89
CA SER A 187 20.75 -6.43 0.33
C SER A 187 21.22 -7.35 1.46
N LEU A 188 20.46 -8.43 1.70
CA LEU A 188 20.82 -9.45 2.69
C LEU A 188 22.20 -10.07 2.42
N SER A 189 22.49 -10.39 1.16
CA SER A 189 23.75 -11.04 0.77
C SER A 189 24.97 -10.14 0.88
N LYS A 190 24.80 -8.82 0.68
CA LYS A 190 25.90 -7.85 0.76
C LYS A 190 26.01 -7.19 2.14
N GLY A 191 24.96 -7.26 2.95
CA GLY A 191 24.88 -6.52 4.21
C GLY A 191 24.85 -5.01 4.01
N THR A 192 24.31 -4.53 2.89
CA THR A 192 24.31 -3.11 2.51
C THR A 192 22.91 -2.55 2.33
N SER A 193 22.78 -1.22 2.36
CA SER A 193 21.57 -0.51 1.95
C SER A 193 21.88 0.57 0.91
N ARG A 194 20.87 0.96 0.16
CA ARG A 194 20.94 2.08 -0.80
C ARG A 194 19.58 2.73 -0.90
N THR A 195 19.54 3.92 -1.50
CA THR A 195 18.27 4.61 -1.76
C THR A 195 17.37 3.72 -2.63
N PHE A 196 16.14 3.55 -2.18
CA PHE A 196 15.07 2.95 -2.94
C PHE A 196 14.27 4.08 -3.60
N PRO A 197 14.29 4.20 -4.94
CA PRO A 197 13.64 5.31 -5.61
C PRO A 197 12.16 5.42 -5.23
N ALA A 198 11.63 6.64 -5.26
CA ALA A 198 10.20 6.86 -5.16
C ALA A 198 9.45 6.06 -6.24
N ALA A 199 8.20 5.70 -5.95
CA ALA A 199 7.40 4.99 -6.94
C ALA A 199 7.17 5.87 -8.17
N THR A 200 7.22 5.26 -9.34
CA THR A 200 6.88 5.87 -10.62
C THR A 200 5.83 5.01 -11.32
N GLY A 201 5.07 5.63 -12.23
CA GLY A 201 4.01 4.95 -12.96
C GLY A 201 2.76 4.66 -12.13
N VAL A 202 2.58 5.33 -10.99
CA VAL A 202 1.33 5.28 -10.22
C VAL A 202 0.20 5.86 -11.07
N VAL A 203 -0.88 5.08 -11.25
CA VAL A 203 -2.02 5.48 -12.06
C VAL A 203 -3.12 6.04 -11.15
N SER A 204 -3.73 7.16 -11.49
CA SER A 204 -4.95 7.60 -10.79
C SER A 204 -6.10 6.64 -11.12
N ALA A 205 -6.66 6.00 -10.10
CA ALA A 205 -7.82 5.13 -10.28
C ALA A 205 -9.02 5.94 -10.79
N HIS A 206 -9.93 5.26 -11.48
CA HIS A 206 -11.15 5.91 -11.91
C HIS A 206 -11.99 6.34 -10.69
N GLY A 207 -12.41 7.60 -10.66
CA GLY A 207 -13.13 8.19 -9.54
C GLY A 207 -12.26 8.51 -8.31
N ALA A 208 -10.93 8.49 -8.45
CA ALA A 208 -10.00 8.79 -7.36
C ALA A 208 -10.25 10.16 -6.70
N LEU A 209 -10.04 10.21 -5.40
CA LEU A 209 -10.19 11.39 -4.56
C LEU A 209 -8.83 12.10 -4.38
N ARG A 210 -8.36 12.85 -5.38
CA ARG A 210 -7.14 13.68 -5.28
C ARG A 210 -7.48 15.17 -5.29
N GLY A 211 -6.75 15.98 -4.52
CA GLY A 211 -6.77 17.43 -4.67
C GLY A 211 -7.79 18.21 -3.82
N GLY A 212 -8.18 17.69 -2.67
CA GLY A 212 -8.98 18.43 -1.67
C GLY A 212 -10.43 17.97 -1.65
N LEU A 213 -10.75 17.19 -0.62
CA LEU A 213 -12.12 16.91 -0.22
C LEU A 213 -12.59 18.10 0.62
N ALA A 214 -13.33 19.02 0.01
CA ALA A 214 -14.37 19.75 0.73
C ALA A 214 -15.61 18.86 0.86
#